data_AF-A0AAU3KPV5-F1
#
_entry.id   AF-A0AAU3KPV5-F1
#
_cell.length_a   1.000
_cell.length_b   1.000
_cell.length_c   1.000
_cell.angle_alpha   90.00
_cell.angle_beta   90.00
_cell.angle_gamma   90.00
#
_symmetry.space_group_name_H-M   'P 1'
#
loop_
_entity.id
_entity.type
_entity.pdbx_description
1 polymer ?
#
loop_
_entity_poly.entity_id
_entity_poly.type
_entity_poly.pdbx_seq_one_letter_code
_entity_poly.pdbx_strand_id
1 'polypeptide(L)'
;MHTRSHALRAASVFAVTVSACGAISMEPAVAQDNTATWYVEAGAAPGGVGSMDAPFGSLAAVSAAAGADDTILVLPAAANVPPLDGGIVLKPGQKLIGGGPAVQGSAPGAALPRLTNTTTAGNGDAVELARGSEVRNLVITGALRGGIYGSNAVDSVVAGNDVAATNQRCADGFMIGPFTLPPSIAVGVTAPPLPDFITLNNGWAAIMTDFSTAAGAVRIEHNTVHDTACGDGIDVRATGTSKLTAQVEGNALRDINLGLAKLSVLAIGVQAADSADLTAALDGNSQTDIASPATSPLNSLADSEGLFINPLGRARMRVTVSNNQFRNGGGHFSANGLEYVTTSGTPDSEVTVTDSDFDTVTGDVIENYNLSTDGARHSLSLDHVRALNSVFPGAALNPIVPANLGTCLVTTNFGRTGHTHLSVANSDFANCSADGIGLIAFTPQGSEPSTAALTFDIRDTSVSSTAANGINIANVGDTAVLEGSVARTTVAGAQQALVRVSSRDGTIGSAAIDFGGGSLGGAGMNCFAAGGSQVTVSGMSLAAQDNWWGRPEGPNRPQEAADAGHPLAAAPRAGC
;
A
#
# COMPACT_ATOMS: atom_id res chain seq x y z
N MET A 1 -50.88 4.11 42.46
CA MET A 1 -50.35 3.16 43.47
C MET A 1 -48.93 3.61 43.77
N HIS A 2 -48.76 4.40 44.84
CA HIS A 2 -48.01 4.04 46.07
C HIS A 2 -46.51 3.89 45.80
N THR A 3 -45.57 4.66 46.35
CA THR A 3 -45.60 5.57 47.52
C THR A 3 -44.33 6.45 47.50
N ARG A 4 -44.45 7.68 47.96
CA ARG A 4 -43.35 8.56 48.40
C ARG A 4 -42.66 7.95 49.64
N SER A 5 -41.39 8.30 49.93
CA SER A 5 -41.09 9.17 51.08
C SER A 5 -39.63 9.19 51.60
N HIS A 6 -39.20 10.43 51.84
CA HIS A 6 -38.44 10.99 52.97
C HIS A 6 -36.92 10.78 53.16
N ALA A 7 -36.29 11.96 53.19
CA ALA A 7 -34.98 12.30 53.71
C ALA A 7 -34.82 12.05 55.21
N LEU A 8 -33.56 11.92 55.65
CA LEU A 8 -33.15 12.24 57.02
C LEU A 8 -31.74 12.86 56.99
N ARG A 9 -31.68 14.13 57.42
CA ARG A 9 -30.47 14.80 57.88
C ARG A 9 -30.09 14.23 59.24
N ALA A 10 -28.80 14.05 59.49
CA ALA A 10 -28.24 14.08 60.84
C ALA A 10 -26.90 14.80 60.80
N ALA A 11 -26.90 16.03 61.32
CA ALA A 11 -25.70 16.75 61.72
C ALA A 11 -25.45 16.44 63.20
N SER A 12 -24.21 16.16 63.58
CA SER A 12 -23.74 16.34 64.95
C SER A 12 -22.23 16.62 64.96
N VAL A 13 -21.92 17.57 65.84
CA VAL A 13 -20.70 18.34 66.04
C VAL A 13 -19.86 17.71 67.16
N PHE A 14 -18.58 18.14 67.25
CA PHE A 14 -17.54 17.93 68.28
C PHE A 14 -16.54 16.80 67.94
N ALA A 15 -15.23 16.97 68.03
CA ALA A 15 -14.45 17.88 68.86
C ALA A 15 -13.12 18.31 68.19
N VAL A 16 -12.65 19.49 68.60
CA VAL A 16 -11.32 20.04 68.36
C VAL A 16 -10.29 19.25 69.15
N THR A 17 -9.26 18.73 68.47
CA THR A 17 -8.00 18.36 69.09
C THR A 17 -6.87 19.05 68.33
N VAL A 18 -6.28 20.05 68.98
CA VAL A 18 -5.05 20.72 68.57
C VAL A 18 -3.89 19.75 68.84
N SER A 19 -3.29 19.22 67.77
CA SER A 19 -1.95 18.61 67.83
C SER A 19 -1.06 19.31 66.82
N ALA A 20 -0.15 20.11 67.34
CA ALA A 20 0.97 20.66 66.61
C ALA A 20 1.94 19.52 66.25
N CYS A 21 1.92 19.10 64.99
CA CYS A 21 3.03 18.39 64.35
C CYS A 21 3.49 19.24 63.17
N GLY A 22 4.80 19.50 63.12
CA GLY A 22 5.42 20.45 62.19
C GLY A 22 5.01 20.20 60.74
N ALA A 23 4.74 21.28 60.02
CA ALA A 23 4.66 21.28 58.58
C ALA A 23 6.05 20.92 58.02
N ILE A 24 6.26 19.64 57.76
CA ILE A 24 7.28 19.21 56.82
C ILE A 24 6.71 19.62 55.46
N SER A 25 7.27 20.67 54.86
CA SER A 25 7.10 20.95 53.44
C SER A 25 7.58 19.71 52.69
N MET A 26 6.66 18.81 52.33
CA MET A 26 6.93 17.83 51.30
C MET A 26 6.96 18.61 49.99
N GLU A 27 8.14 19.08 49.61
CA GLU A 27 8.42 19.36 48.21
C GLU A 27 8.05 18.09 47.43
N PRO A 28 7.27 18.20 46.32
CA PRO A 28 7.05 17.04 45.47
C PRO A 28 8.44 16.58 45.03
N ALA A 29 8.81 15.37 45.46
CA ALA A 29 10.01 14.72 44.96
C ALA A 29 9.87 14.66 43.45
N VAL A 30 10.62 15.50 42.75
CA VAL A 30 10.82 15.37 41.31
C VAL A 30 11.41 13.97 41.15
N ALA A 31 10.63 13.04 40.60
CA ALA A 31 11.13 11.71 40.26
C ALA A 31 12.36 11.94 39.38
N GLN A 32 13.55 11.57 39.87
CA GLN A 32 14.71 11.52 39.02
C GLN A 32 14.41 10.48 37.94
N ASP A 33 14.35 10.91 36.68
CA ASP A 33 14.41 10.06 35.51
C ASP A 33 15.72 9.28 35.59
N ASN A 34 15.66 8.11 36.21
CA ASN A 34 16.80 7.23 36.38
C ASN A 34 16.81 6.22 35.23
N THR A 35 16.73 6.72 33.99
CA THR A 35 16.84 5.89 32.79
C THR A 35 18.26 5.36 32.69
N ALA A 36 18.40 4.04 32.76
CA ALA A 36 19.69 3.36 32.71
C ALA A 36 20.08 3.03 31.26
N THR A 37 21.38 2.96 30.99
CA THR A 37 21.91 2.39 29.76
C THR A 37 22.58 1.06 30.05
N TRP A 38 22.13 0.01 29.36
CA TRP A 38 22.63 -1.35 29.49
C TRP A 38 23.37 -1.76 28.22
N TYR A 39 24.50 -2.43 28.38
CA TYR A 39 25.34 -2.85 27.26
C TYR A 39 25.23 -4.36 27.07
N VAL A 40 25.07 -4.80 25.82
CA VAL A 40 25.04 -6.21 25.44
C VAL A 40 25.93 -6.43 24.21
N GLU A 41 26.74 -7.49 24.22
CA GLU A 41 27.69 -7.77 23.15
C GLU A 41 27.71 -9.27 22.83
N ALA A 42 27.69 -9.60 21.54
CA ALA A 42 27.85 -10.97 21.10
C ALA A 42 29.26 -11.50 21.44
N GLY A 43 29.33 -12.67 22.08
CA GLY A 43 30.61 -13.27 22.46
C GLY A 43 31.22 -12.73 23.76
N ALA A 44 30.55 -11.80 24.46
CA ALA A 44 30.99 -11.38 25.80
C ALA A 44 30.97 -12.56 26.79
N ALA A 45 31.86 -12.47 27.78
CA ALA A 45 32.00 -13.51 28.80
C ALA A 45 30.69 -13.66 29.63
N PRO A 46 30.34 -14.89 30.05
CA PRO A 46 29.22 -15.09 30.96
C PRO A 46 29.39 -14.30 32.27
N GLY A 47 28.29 -13.78 32.81
CA GLY A 47 28.29 -13.08 34.10
C GLY A 47 28.61 -11.58 34.03
N GLY A 48 28.64 -10.98 32.83
CA GLY A 48 28.65 -9.53 32.68
C GLY A 48 27.48 -8.86 33.42
N VAL A 49 27.70 -7.64 33.91
CA VAL A 49 26.73 -6.89 34.73
C VAL A 49 26.00 -5.82 33.91
N GLY A 50 26.22 -5.79 32.59
CA GLY A 50 25.56 -4.86 31.68
C GLY A 50 26.16 -3.46 31.66
N SER A 51 27.36 -3.27 32.23
CA SER A 51 28.16 -2.06 32.05
C SER A 51 28.94 -2.13 30.73
N MET A 52 29.48 -0.99 30.28
CA MET A 52 30.29 -0.94 29.05
C MET A 52 31.54 -1.83 29.12
N ASP A 53 32.18 -1.95 30.29
CA ASP A 53 33.38 -2.78 30.48
C ASP A 53 33.07 -4.26 30.73
N ALA A 54 31.84 -4.57 31.11
CA ALA A 54 31.36 -5.93 31.38
C ALA A 54 29.93 -6.11 30.83
N PRO A 55 29.76 -6.05 29.50
CA PRO A 55 28.45 -6.11 28.87
C PRO A 55 27.80 -7.47 29.11
N PHE A 56 26.47 -7.52 29.04
CA PHE A 56 25.76 -8.79 29.01
C PHE A 56 26.13 -9.58 27.75
N GLY A 57 26.25 -10.90 27.87
CA GLY A 57 26.51 -11.80 26.74
C GLY A 57 25.25 -12.36 26.06
N SER A 58 24.04 -11.93 26.45
CA SER A 58 22.79 -12.43 25.87
C SER A 58 21.64 -11.43 25.96
N LEU A 59 20.69 -11.53 25.02
CA LEU A 59 19.46 -10.74 25.01
C LEU A 59 18.58 -11.05 26.22
N ALA A 60 18.53 -12.32 26.65
CA ALA A 60 17.77 -12.73 27.82
C ALA A 60 18.26 -12.06 29.11
N ALA A 61 19.59 -11.93 29.28
CA ALA A 61 20.18 -11.30 30.47
C ALA A 61 19.85 -9.80 30.52
N VAL A 62 20.02 -9.08 29.40
CA VAL A 62 19.72 -7.64 29.36
C VAL A 62 18.21 -7.37 29.48
N SER A 63 17.36 -8.23 28.91
CA SER A 63 15.89 -8.11 29.03
C SER A 63 15.41 -8.26 30.49
N ALA A 64 16.08 -9.11 31.27
CA ALA A 64 15.79 -9.29 32.68
C ALA A 64 16.21 -8.09 33.53
N ALA A 65 17.32 -7.42 33.16
CA ALA A 65 17.87 -6.29 33.91
C ALA A 65 17.23 -4.94 33.56
N ALA A 66 17.02 -4.66 32.27
CA ALA A 66 16.58 -3.36 31.79
C ALA A 66 15.11 -3.07 32.10
N GLY A 67 14.79 -1.89 32.61
CA GLY A 67 13.43 -1.41 32.89
C GLY A 67 12.70 -0.84 31.67
N ALA A 68 11.51 -0.30 31.90
CA ALA A 68 10.85 0.62 30.98
C ALA A 68 11.70 1.90 30.85
N ASP A 69 11.60 2.61 29.72
CA ASP A 69 12.33 3.85 29.41
C ASP A 69 13.88 3.74 29.36
N ASP A 70 14.44 2.59 29.71
CA ASP A 70 15.88 2.31 29.63
C ASP A 70 16.37 2.23 28.17
N THR A 71 17.67 2.41 27.99
CA THR A 71 18.35 2.16 26.72
C THR A 71 19.17 0.89 26.80
N ILE A 72 19.03 0.02 25.80
CA ILE A 72 19.87 -1.16 25.56
C ILE A 72 20.76 -0.84 24.36
N LEU A 73 22.07 -0.74 24.59
CA LEU A 73 23.07 -0.55 23.56
C LEU A 73 23.68 -1.90 23.16
N VAL A 74 23.44 -2.32 21.93
CA VAL A 74 24.02 -3.53 21.34
C VAL A 74 25.39 -3.17 20.76
N LEU A 75 26.46 -3.72 21.32
CA LEU A 75 27.82 -3.41 20.88
C LEU A 75 28.18 -4.16 19.58
N PRO A 76 28.97 -3.54 18.68
CA PRO A 76 29.43 -4.19 17.47
C PRO A 76 30.33 -5.40 17.75
N ALA A 77 30.08 -6.51 17.07
CA ALA A 77 30.93 -7.70 17.12
C ALA A 77 31.51 -8.03 15.73
N ALA A 78 32.73 -8.56 15.68
CA ALA A 78 33.39 -8.98 14.44
C ALA A 78 32.53 -9.99 13.66
N ALA A 79 32.54 -9.95 12.32
CA ALA A 79 31.63 -10.73 11.46
C ALA A 79 31.61 -12.25 11.69
N ASN A 80 32.71 -12.82 12.21
CA ASN A 80 32.83 -14.24 12.53
C ASN A 80 32.24 -14.64 13.90
N VAL A 81 31.82 -13.67 14.72
CA VAL A 81 31.11 -13.91 15.98
C VAL A 81 29.62 -14.08 15.67
N PRO A 82 28.98 -15.19 16.09
CA PRO A 82 27.54 -15.37 15.91
C PRO A 82 26.74 -14.18 16.48
N PRO A 83 25.63 -13.77 15.84
CA PRO A 83 24.77 -12.71 16.36
C PRO A 83 24.19 -13.08 17.73
N LEU A 84 23.74 -12.08 18.47
CA LEU A 84 22.94 -12.29 19.68
C LEU A 84 21.62 -12.97 19.31
N ASP A 85 21.33 -14.13 19.90
CA ASP A 85 20.19 -14.99 19.56
C ASP A 85 19.14 -15.04 20.69
N GLY A 86 17.93 -15.45 20.34
CA GLY A 86 16.78 -15.67 21.23
C GLY A 86 15.73 -14.57 21.20
N GLY A 87 15.93 -13.52 20.38
CA GLY A 87 15.03 -12.37 20.29
C GLY A 87 14.96 -11.53 21.58
N ILE A 88 14.24 -10.40 21.49
CA ILE A 88 14.01 -9.50 22.63
C ILE A 88 12.62 -8.87 22.56
N VAL A 89 11.94 -8.79 23.71
CA VAL A 89 10.65 -8.11 23.85
C VAL A 89 10.87 -6.83 24.63
N LEU A 90 10.59 -5.69 24.01
CA LEU A 90 10.82 -4.39 24.59
C LEU A 90 9.76 -4.02 25.63
N LYS A 91 10.16 -3.19 26.59
CA LYS A 91 9.27 -2.57 27.59
C LYS A 91 8.82 -1.19 27.10
N PRO A 92 7.73 -0.62 27.64
CA PRO A 92 7.29 0.72 27.23
C PRO A 92 8.42 1.75 27.31
N GLY A 93 8.53 2.61 26.29
CA GLY A 93 9.56 3.65 26.19
C GLY A 93 11.00 3.16 26.00
N GLN A 94 11.23 1.84 26.03
CA GLN A 94 12.58 1.27 25.97
C GLN A 94 13.19 1.44 24.58
N LYS A 95 14.50 1.70 24.56
CA LYS A 95 15.27 1.88 23.34
C LYS A 95 16.23 0.72 23.13
N LEU A 96 16.27 0.16 21.93
CA LEU A 96 17.25 -0.84 21.50
C LEU A 96 18.07 -0.25 20.35
N ILE A 97 19.31 0.12 20.65
CA ILE A 97 20.16 0.90 19.76
C ILE A 97 21.43 0.10 19.47
N GLY A 98 21.78 -0.06 18.19
CA GLY A 98 23.09 -0.57 17.81
C GLY A 98 24.17 0.49 17.96
N GLY A 99 25.22 0.16 18.70
CA GLY A 99 26.43 0.97 18.79
C GLY A 99 27.28 0.90 17.52
N GLY A 100 28.35 1.70 17.48
CA GLY A 100 29.29 1.72 16.34
C GLY A 100 28.82 2.59 15.17
N PRO A 101 29.42 2.40 13.97
CA PRO A 101 29.04 3.14 12.77
C PRO A 101 27.62 2.78 12.31
N ALA A 102 27.08 3.55 11.36
CA ALA A 102 25.83 3.22 10.69
C ALA A 102 25.93 1.83 10.04
N VAL A 103 24.93 0.98 10.29
CA VAL A 103 24.87 -0.38 9.70
C VAL A 103 24.62 -0.31 8.19
N GLN A 104 23.81 0.64 7.75
CA GLN A 104 23.52 0.87 6.34
C GLN A 104 24.77 1.34 5.59
N GLY A 105 25.06 0.68 4.46
CA GLY A 105 26.25 0.97 3.65
C GLY A 105 27.57 0.60 4.33
N SER A 106 27.53 -0.16 5.43
CA SER A 106 28.73 -0.62 6.11
C SER A 106 29.58 -1.54 5.20
N ALA A 107 30.90 -1.45 5.35
CA ALA A 107 31.81 -2.26 4.55
C ALA A 107 31.67 -3.75 4.89
N PRO A 108 31.81 -4.66 3.90
CA PRO A 108 31.81 -6.10 4.16
C PRO A 108 32.82 -6.49 5.25
N GLY A 109 32.38 -7.26 6.23
CA GLY A 109 33.21 -7.73 7.34
C GLY A 109 33.40 -6.72 8.49
N ALA A 110 32.77 -5.54 8.44
CA ALA A 110 32.76 -4.61 9.57
C ALA A 110 32.22 -5.28 10.85
N ALA A 111 32.70 -4.83 12.00
CA ALA A 111 32.08 -5.17 13.28
C ALA A 111 30.74 -4.44 13.37
N LEU A 112 29.64 -5.16 13.60
CA LEU A 112 28.27 -4.63 13.54
C LEU A 112 27.44 -5.17 14.72
N PRO A 113 26.44 -4.41 15.19
CA PRO A 113 25.51 -4.82 16.25
C PRO A 113 24.45 -5.78 15.69
N ARG A 114 24.75 -7.09 15.72
CA ARG A 114 23.92 -8.12 15.05
C ARG A 114 23.02 -8.90 16.01
N LEU A 115 21.76 -9.05 15.63
CA LEU A 115 20.76 -9.88 16.33
C LEU A 115 20.15 -10.92 15.39
N THR A 116 19.64 -11.99 15.97
CA THR A 116 18.82 -13.01 15.31
C THR A 116 17.81 -13.58 16.31
N ASN A 117 16.89 -14.39 15.80
CA ASN A 117 16.08 -15.27 16.63
C ASN A 117 15.82 -16.59 15.91
N THR A 118 16.64 -17.59 16.20
CA THR A 118 16.51 -18.94 15.68
C THR A 118 15.59 -19.82 16.54
N THR A 119 14.98 -19.24 17.58
CA THR A 119 14.16 -19.92 18.59
C THR A 119 12.70 -19.49 18.51
N THR A 120 11.83 -20.11 19.32
CA THR A 120 10.40 -19.73 19.42
C THR A 120 10.12 -18.63 20.46
N ALA A 121 11.14 -18.12 21.17
CA ALA A 121 10.98 -16.99 22.08
C ALA A 121 10.47 -15.76 21.32
N GLY A 122 9.59 -14.96 21.92
CA GLY A 122 8.94 -13.83 21.22
C GLY A 122 8.27 -14.27 19.90
N ASN A 123 7.64 -15.45 19.89
CA ASN A 123 7.03 -16.07 18.71
C ASN A 123 7.98 -16.30 17.52
N GLY A 124 9.29 -16.15 17.69
CA GLY A 124 10.29 -16.19 16.62
C GLY A 124 10.64 -14.85 16.00
N ASP A 125 10.13 -13.74 16.54
CA ASP A 125 10.53 -12.39 16.11
C ASP A 125 11.86 -11.99 16.76
N ALA A 126 12.76 -11.34 16.03
CA ALA A 126 14.01 -10.87 16.62
C ALA A 126 13.79 -9.72 17.60
N VAL A 127 12.84 -8.82 17.31
CA VAL A 127 12.44 -7.74 18.22
C VAL A 127 10.91 -7.62 18.26
N GLU A 128 10.31 -7.71 19.45
CA GLU A 128 8.91 -7.31 19.68
C GLU A 128 8.88 -5.91 20.33
N LEU A 129 8.18 -4.97 19.68
CA LEU A 129 8.04 -3.57 20.09
C LEU A 129 7.03 -3.41 21.22
N ALA A 130 7.19 -2.33 21.98
CA ALA A 130 6.20 -1.84 22.93
C ALA A 130 5.81 -0.40 22.60
N ARG A 131 4.81 0.14 23.30
CA ARG A 131 4.47 1.56 23.17
C ARG A 131 5.69 2.43 23.44
N GLY A 132 5.94 3.42 22.58
CA GLY A 132 7.02 4.38 22.76
C GLY A 132 8.42 3.81 22.52
N SER A 133 8.55 2.56 22.06
CA SER A 133 9.87 1.93 21.91
C SER A 133 10.61 2.44 20.67
N GLU A 134 11.93 2.43 20.73
CA GLU A 134 12.81 2.84 19.62
C GLU A 134 13.76 1.70 19.26
N VAL A 135 13.83 1.31 17.98
CA VAL A 135 14.75 0.29 17.46
C VAL A 135 15.58 0.89 16.34
N ARG A 136 16.89 1.01 16.54
CA ARG A 136 17.77 1.66 15.56
C ARG A 136 19.13 1.03 15.38
N ASN A 137 19.65 1.20 14.16
CA ASN A 137 21.04 0.91 13.80
C ASN A 137 21.45 -0.55 14.08
N LEU A 138 20.54 -1.51 13.87
CA LEU A 138 20.80 -2.93 14.06
C LEU A 138 20.93 -3.67 12.74
N VAL A 139 21.72 -4.74 12.73
CA VAL A 139 21.61 -5.78 11.71
C VAL A 139 20.79 -6.92 12.30
N ILE A 140 19.64 -7.21 11.70
CA ILE A 140 18.72 -8.27 12.13
C ILE A 140 18.63 -9.29 11.00
N THR A 141 19.00 -10.54 11.27
CA THR A 141 19.01 -11.57 10.23
C THR A 141 18.50 -12.92 10.72
N GLY A 142 17.91 -13.71 9.82
CA GLY A 142 17.64 -15.13 10.08
C GLY A 142 16.55 -15.39 11.13
N ALA A 143 15.69 -14.41 11.41
CA ALA A 143 14.61 -14.58 12.38
C ALA A 143 13.62 -15.66 11.92
N LEU A 144 13.15 -16.50 12.85
CA LEU A 144 12.17 -17.55 12.53
C LEU A 144 10.86 -16.97 11.95
N ARG A 145 10.43 -15.79 12.42
CA ARG A 145 9.24 -15.06 11.93
C ARG A 145 9.59 -13.63 11.50
N GLY A 146 9.34 -12.60 12.29
CA GLY A 146 9.61 -11.20 11.92
C GLY A 146 11.01 -10.77 12.31
N GLY A 147 11.59 -9.83 11.59
CA GLY A 147 12.75 -9.09 12.09
C GLY A 147 12.31 -8.20 13.26
N ILE A 148 11.30 -7.37 13.00
CA ILE A 148 10.72 -6.45 14.00
C ILE A 148 9.20 -6.55 13.92
N TYR A 149 8.54 -6.76 15.06
CA TYR A 149 7.09 -6.83 15.16
C TYR A 149 6.54 -5.91 16.24
N GLY A 150 5.45 -5.20 15.98
CA GLY A 150 4.72 -4.43 16.98
C GLY A 150 3.24 -4.78 17.03
N SER A 151 2.70 -5.03 18.23
CA SER A 151 1.26 -5.18 18.46
C SER A 151 0.74 -4.08 19.37
N ASN A 152 -0.11 -3.19 18.84
CA ASN A 152 -0.58 -1.96 19.49
C ASN A 152 0.57 -1.10 20.05
N ALA A 153 1.76 -1.21 19.46
CA ALA A 153 2.99 -0.53 19.86
C ALA A 153 3.04 0.88 19.27
N VAL A 154 2.08 1.72 19.64
CA VAL A 154 2.02 3.12 19.18
C VAL A 154 3.18 3.94 19.73
N ASP A 155 3.45 5.04 19.04
CA ASP A 155 4.54 5.99 19.27
C ASP A 155 5.93 5.35 19.18
N SER A 156 6.02 4.24 18.43
CA SER A 156 7.28 3.52 18.20
C SER A 156 8.02 4.05 16.97
N VAL A 157 9.34 3.89 17.00
CA VAL A 157 10.24 4.26 15.90
C VAL A 157 11.16 3.10 15.54
N VAL A 158 11.18 2.73 14.28
CA VAL A 158 12.07 1.72 13.70
C VAL A 158 12.92 2.38 12.63
N ALA A 159 14.20 2.62 12.88
CA ALA A 159 15.01 3.40 11.95
C ALA A 159 16.46 2.98 11.73
N GLY A 160 16.94 3.06 10.50
CA GLY A 160 18.35 2.83 10.19
C GLY A 160 18.79 1.37 10.35
N ASN A 161 17.88 0.40 10.28
CA ASN A 161 18.20 -1.01 10.46
C ASN A 161 18.47 -1.69 9.11
N ASP A 162 19.24 -2.77 9.16
CA ASP A 162 19.42 -3.72 8.07
C ASP A 162 18.75 -5.05 8.45
N VAL A 163 17.66 -5.41 7.78
CA VAL A 163 16.78 -6.53 8.14
C VAL A 163 16.70 -7.52 6.99
N ALA A 164 17.16 -8.75 7.22
CA ALA A 164 17.26 -9.73 6.13
C ALA A 164 16.93 -11.17 6.52
N ALA A 165 16.66 -12.02 5.52
CA ALA A 165 16.46 -13.45 5.72
C ALA A 165 15.42 -13.75 6.83
N THR A 166 14.34 -12.98 6.87
CA THR A 166 13.26 -13.14 7.83
C THR A 166 12.26 -14.21 7.37
N ASN A 167 11.40 -14.59 8.31
CA ASN A 167 10.33 -15.57 8.18
C ASN A 167 10.77 -16.94 7.68
N GLN A 168 11.85 -17.45 8.26
CA GLN A 168 12.42 -18.77 7.94
C GLN A 168 11.43 -19.93 8.07
N ARG A 169 10.33 -19.75 8.83
CA ARG A 169 9.27 -20.75 8.99
C ARG A 169 8.07 -20.58 8.05
N CYS A 170 8.07 -19.58 7.16
CA CYS A 170 6.93 -19.27 6.30
C CYS A 170 5.62 -19.03 7.05
N ALA A 171 5.64 -18.33 8.19
CA ALA A 171 4.42 -17.92 8.89
C ALA A 171 3.53 -17.06 7.98
N ASP A 172 2.21 -17.18 8.10
CA ASP A 172 1.24 -16.31 7.41
C ASP A 172 1.24 -14.91 8.02
N GLY A 173 1.27 -13.90 7.16
CA GLY A 173 1.30 -12.48 7.52
C GLY A 173 0.05 -11.75 7.06
N PHE A 174 0.21 -10.95 6.01
CA PHE A 174 -0.87 -10.23 5.36
C PHE A 174 -1.88 -11.20 4.73
N MET A 175 -3.17 -10.86 4.83
CA MET A 175 -4.27 -11.62 4.23
C MET A 175 -5.06 -10.68 3.32
N ILE A 176 -5.24 -11.08 2.07
CA ILE A 176 -5.96 -10.31 1.05
C ILE A 176 -7.28 -11.02 0.76
N GLY A 177 -8.40 -10.30 0.92
CA GLY A 177 -9.74 -10.80 0.65
C GLY A 177 -10.61 -11.06 1.89
N PRO A 178 -11.73 -11.79 1.72
CA PRO A 178 -12.12 -12.52 0.52
C PRO A 178 -12.61 -11.59 -0.61
N PHE A 179 -12.51 -12.02 -1.87
CA PHE A 179 -13.10 -11.34 -3.04
C PHE A 179 -13.46 -12.31 -4.18
N THR A 180 -14.04 -11.77 -5.25
CA THR A 180 -14.31 -12.48 -6.51
C THR A 180 -14.16 -11.56 -7.72
N LEU A 181 -13.69 -12.12 -8.85
CA LEU A 181 -13.68 -11.46 -10.15
C LEU A 181 -14.48 -12.33 -11.13
N PRO A 182 -15.67 -11.89 -11.60
CA PRO A 182 -16.46 -12.66 -12.54
C PRO A 182 -15.72 -12.89 -13.86
N PRO A 183 -15.58 -14.15 -14.32
CA PRO A 183 -15.01 -14.44 -15.65
C PRO A 183 -15.82 -13.82 -16.79
N SER A 184 -17.06 -13.39 -16.53
CA SER A 184 -17.95 -12.81 -17.52
C SER A 184 -17.57 -11.38 -17.94
N ILE A 185 -16.76 -10.66 -17.14
CA ILE A 185 -16.25 -9.34 -17.51
C ILE A 185 -15.47 -9.43 -18.84
N ALA A 186 -14.67 -10.50 -19.02
CA ALA A 186 -13.87 -10.77 -20.23
C ALA A 186 -14.69 -10.77 -21.52
N VAL A 187 -15.91 -11.29 -21.46
CA VAL A 187 -16.83 -11.38 -22.60
C VAL A 187 -17.84 -10.23 -22.63
N GLY A 188 -17.79 -9.33 -21.65
CA GLY A 188 -18.66 -8.17 -21.52
C GLY A 188 -20.12 -8.55 -21.23
N VAL A 189 -20.31 -9.56 -20.40
CA VAL A 189 -21.64 -10.05 -19.97
C VAL A 189 -21.74 -9.91 -18.46
N THR A 190 -22.86 -9.41 -17.98
CA THR A 190 -23.20 -9.37 -16.56
C THR A 190 -23.51 -10.77 -16.05
N ALA A 191 -23.13 -11.02 -14.81
CA ALA A 191 -23.52 -12.23 -14.10
C ALA A 191 -24.09 -11.82 -12.73
N PRO A 192 -24.86 -12.70 -12.08
CA PRO A 192 -25.18 -12.54 -10.67
C PRO A 192 -23.88 -12.41 -9.84
N PRO A 193 -23.89 -11.64 -8.73
CA PRO A 193 -22.78 -11.62 -7.80
C PRO A 193 -22.40 -13.05 -7.38
N LEU A 194 -21.11 -13.37 -7.48
CA LEU A 194 -20.58 -14.62 -6.95
C LEU A 194 -20.26 -14.45 -5.46
N PRO A 195 -20.29 -15.51 -4.66
CA PRO A 195 -19.77 -15.43 -3.31
C PRO A 195 -18.28 -15.07 -3.34
N ASP A 196 -17.79 -14.37 -2.33
CA ASP A 196 -16.36 -14.14 -2.18
C ASP A 196 -15.69 -15.44 -1.74
N PHE A 197 -14.71 -15.91 -2.51
CA PHE A 197 -14.03 -17.19 -2.25
C PHE A 197 -12.53 -17.16 -2.48
N ILE A 198 -11.97 -16.08 -3.05
CA ILE A 198 -10.54 -15.92 -3.24
C ILE A 198 -9.98 -15.28 -1.99
N THR A 199 -8.97 -15.90 -1.39
CA THR A 199 -8.17 -15.32 -0.31
C THR A 199 -6.72 -15.62 -0.61
N LEU A 200 -5.90 -14.58 -0.66
CA LEU A 200 -4.46 -14.71 -0.86
C LEU A 200 -3.79 -14.55 0.50
N ASN A 201 -2.83 -15.43 0.77
CA ASN A 201 -2.03 -15.39 1.97
C ASN A 201 -0.59 -15.02 1.62
N ASN A 202 -0.06 -14.08 2.39
CA ASN A 202 1.31 -13.61 2.25
C ASN A 202 2.15 -14.17 3.39
N GLY A 203 3.46 -14.09 3.25
CA GLY A 203 4.36 -14.40 4.36
C GLY A 203 4.42 -13.23 5.36
N TRP A 204 4.75 -13.53 6.61
CA TRP A 204 5.01 -12.52 7.63
C TRP A 204 6.10 -11.54 7.20
N ALA A 205 5.84 -10.24 7.34
CA ALA A 205 6.76 -9.20 6.92
C ALA A 205 8.04 -9.14 7.77
N ALA A 206 9.13 -8.67 7.18
CA ALA A 206 10.37 -8.42 7.90
C ALA A 206 10.19 -7.36 9.01
N ILE A 207 9.41 -6.30 8.74
CA ILE A 207 8.96 -5.31 9.71
C ILE A 207 7.44 -5.23 9.66
N MET A 208 6.75 -5.56 10.75
CA MET A 208 5.28 -5.58 10.79
C MET A 208 4.75 -4.84 12.01
N THR A 209 3.70 -4.03 11.82
CA THR A 209 2.99 -3.39 12.93
C THR A 209 1.48 -3.54 12.82
N ASP A 210 0.86 -4.08 13.87
CA ASP A 210 -0.57 -4.35 13.99
C ASP A 210 -1.21 -3.48 15.05
N PHE A 211 -2.32 -2.83 14.72
CA PHE A 211 -3.09 -2.01 15.65
C PHE A 211 -4.54 -2.43 15.60
N SER A 212 -5.16 -2.73 16.73
CA SER A 212 -6.57 -3.16 16.80
C SER A 212 -7.44 -2.23 17.65
N THR A 213 -6.83 -1.56 18.63
CA THR A 213 -7.53 -0.69 19.58
C THR A 213 -6.74 0.57 19.95
N ALA A 214 -5.46 0.63 19.60
CA ALA A 214 -4.61 1.76 19.97
C ALA A 214 -4.83 2.99 19.08
N ALA A 215 -4.49 4.14 19.64
CA ALA A 215 -4.42 5.41 18.91
C ALA A 215 -3.03 6.03 19.14
N GLY A 216 -2.39 6.49 18.07
CA GLY A 216 -1.06 7.09 18.12
C GLY A 216 -0.35 7.00 16.77
N ALA A 217 0.98 7.09 16.79
CA ALA A 217 1.79 7.08 15.57
C ALA A 217 2.72 5.87 15.45
N VAL A 218 3.25 5.60 14.26
CA VAL A 218 4.39 4.70 14.04
C VAL A 218 5.29 5.27 12.96
N ARG A 219 6.60 5.19 13.16
CA ARG A 219 7.62 5.65 12.20
C ARG A 219 8.53 4.49 11.81
N ILE A 220 8.61 4.18 10.53
CA ILE A 220 9.49 3.15 9.95
C ILE A 220 10.35 3.83 8.89
N GLU A 221 11.61 4.09 9.21
CA GLU A 221 12.40 5.09 8.48
C GLU A 221 13.79 4.61 8.13
N HIS A 222 14.21 4.82 6.89
CA HIS A 222 15.58 4.55 6.47
C HIS A 222 16.01 3.14 6.86
N ASN A 223 15.18 2.12 6.69
CA ASN A 223 15.58 0.72 6.88
C ASN A 223 15.96 0.12 5.53
N THR A 224 16.88 -0.83 5.54
CA THR A 224 17.12 -1.72 4.40
C THR A 224 16.48 -3.06 4.73
N VAL A 225 15.57 -3.52 3.89
CA VAL A 225 14.91 -4.84 4.04
C VAL A 225 15.24 -5.67 2.82
N HIS A 226 15.82 -6.86 3.01
CA HIS A 226 16.22 -7.65 1.85
C HIS A 226 16.27 -9.16 2.06
N ASP A 227 16.29 -9.89 0.94
CA ASP A 227 16.52 -11.34 0.94
C ASP A 227 15.57 -12.09 1.89
N THR A 228 14.27 -11.74 1.90
CA THR A 228 13.30 -12.41 2.78
C THR A 228 13.22 -13.89 2.38
N ALA A 229 13.14 -14.80 3.34
CA ALA A 229 13.05 -16.22 2.99
C ALA A 229 11.67 -16.57 2.44
N CYS A 230 10.63 -15.94 3.01
CA CYS A 230 9.24 -16.25 2.75
C CYS A 230 8.33 -15.16 3.31
N GLY A 231 8.10 -14.07 2.61
CA GLY A 231 7.15 -13.05 3.05
C GLY A 231 7.55 -11.63 2.75
N ASP A 232 6.73 -10.74 3.29
CA ASP A 232 6.66 -9.35 2.87
C ASP A 232 7.83 -8.52 3.42
N GLY A 233 7.98 -7.31 2.89
CA GLY A 233 8.98 -6.36 3.37
C GLY A 233 8.52 -5.65 4.64
N ILE A 234 7.63 -4.67 4.48
CA ILE A 234 7.11 -3.82 5.55
C ILE A 234 5.58 -3.82 5.54
N ASP A 235 4.95 -4.14 6.66
CA ASP A 235 3.50 -4.11 6.82
C ASP A 235 3.04 -3.17 7.94
N VAL A 236 2.02 -2.35 7.63
CA VAL A 236 1.30 -1.52 8.61
C VAL A 236 -0.19 -1.82 8.53
N ARG A 237 -0.77 -2.35 9.62
CA ARG A 237 -2.17 -2.80 9.65
C ARG A 237 -2.96 -2.17 10.80
N ALA A 238 -4.06 -1.53 10.45
CA ALA A 238 -5.03 -0.95 11.38
C ALA A 238 -6.36 -1.71 11.31
N THR A 239 -6.80 -2.33 12.39
CA THR A 239 -8.03 -3.11 12.48
C THR A 239 -8.86 -2.65 13.69
N GLY A 240 -10.03 -3.26 13.89
CA GLY A 240 -10.94 -2.97 15.00
C GLY A 240 -11.39 -1.51 15.03
N THR A 241 -10.92 -0.79 16.04
CA THR A 241 -11.28 0.63 16.31
C THR A 241 -10.06 1.53 16.41
N SER A 242 -8.90 1.05 15.96
CA SER A 242 -7.63 1.77 16.03
C SER A 242 -7.66 3.10 15.26
N LYS A 243 -6.82 4.05 15.68
CA LYS A 243 -6.62 5.35 15.02
C LYS A 243 -5.13 5.62 14.85
N LEU A 244 -4.61 5.34 13.67
CA LEU A 244 -3.18 5.31 13.44
C LEU A 244 -2.74 6.41 12.47
N THR A 245 -1.62 7.05 12.80
CA THR A 245 -0.80 7.79 11.83
C THR A 245 0.48 7.01 11.56
N ALA A 246 0.75 6.64 10.32
CA ALA A 246 1.97 5.91 9.94
C ALA A 246 2.86 6.76 9.04
N GLN A 247 4.16 6.72 9.29
CA GLN A 247 5.20 7.28 8.43
C GLN A 247 6.14 6.14 8.01
N VAL A 248 6.23 5.89 6.72
CA VAL A 248 7.14 4.91 6.11
C VAL A 248 8.04 5.67 5.15
N GLU A 249 9.24 6.03 5.58
CA GLU A 249 10.08 7.02 4.89
C GLU A 249 11.46 6.44 4.52
N GLY A 250 11.90 6.65 3.28
CA GLY A 250 13.29 6.42 2.89
C GLY A 250 13.76 4.96 3.02
N ASN A 251 12.84 3.98 3.05
CA ASN A 251 13.21 2.57 3.18
C ASN A 251 13.62 2.01 1.82
N ALA A 252 14.62 1.13 1.83
CA ALA A 252 15.10 0.41 0.66
C ALA A 252 14.78 -1.07 0.78
N LEU A 253 13.96 -1.59 -0.12
CA LEU A 253 13.51 -2.96 -0.14
C LEU A 253 14.01 -3.65 -1.40
N ARG A 254 14.62 -4.83 -1.26
CA ARG A 254 15.05 -5.63 -2.42
C ARG A 254 14.95 -7.12 -2.19
N ASP A 255 14.81 -7.89 -3.27
CA ASP A 255 14.89 -9.36 -3.20
C ASP A 255 13.88 -9.95 -2.19
N ILE A 256 12.65 -9.42 -2.19
CA ILE A 256 11.56 -9.89 -1.34
C ILE A 256 10.90 -11.09 -2.02
N ASN A 257 10.83 -12.23 -1.33
CA ASN A 257 10.47 -13.51 -1.93
C ASN A 257 9.16 -14.09 -1.38
N LEU A 258 8.38 -14.72 -2.27
CA LEU A 258 7.10 -15.37 -1.97
C LEU A 258 7.23 -16.45 -0.89
N GLY A 259 8.23 -17.33 -1.08
CA GLY A 259 8.42 -18.52 -0.26
C GLY A 259 7.34 -19.60 -0.45
N LEU A 260 7.40 -20.66 0.36
CA LEU A 260 6.58 -21.86 0.16
C LEU A 260 5.13 -21.66 0.63
N ALA A 261 4.18 -22.18 -0.17
CA ALA A 261 2.75 -22.19 0.13
C ALA A 261 2.14 -20.79 0.37
N LYS A 262 2.73 -19.76 -0.25
CA LYS A 262 2.17 -18.41 -0.36
C LYS A 262 1.67 -18.17 -1.77
N LEU A 263 0.74 -17.23 -1.89
CA LEU A 263 0.14 -16.84 -3.16
C LEU A 263 0.50 -15.41 -3.55
N SER A 264 0.74 -14.53 -2.58
CA SER A 264 1.14 -13.13 -2.81
C SER A 264 2.35 -12.72 -1.94
N VAL A 265 3.06 -11.67 -2.36
CA VAL A 265 4.19 -11.06 -1.64
C VAL A 265 4.29 -9.54 -1.87
N LEU A 266 4.27 -8.79 -0.77
CA LEU A 266 4.31 -7.33 -0.79
C LEU A 266 5.71 -6.84 -0.44
N ALA A 267 6.18 -5.79 -1.13
CA ALA A 267 7.30 -5.02 -0.59
C ALA A 267 6.81 -4.12 0.56
N ILE A 268 5.76 -3.31 0.36
CA ILE A 268 5.14 -2.52 1.42
C ILE A 268 3.62 -2.70 1.42
N GLY A 269 3.06 -3.24 2.49
CA GLY A 269 1.63 -3.41 2.72
C GLY A 269 1.04 -2.41 3.71
N VAL A 270 -0.11 -1.81 3.36
CA VAL A 270 -0.88 -0.91 4.22
C VAL A 270 -2.34 -1.34 4.24
N GLN A 271 -2.86 -1.72 5.41
CA GLN A 271 -4.24 -2.21 5.56
C GLN A 271 -5.03 -1.44 6.61
N ALA A 272 -6.31 -1.17 6.32
CA ALA A 272 -7.27 -0.71 7.32
C ALA A 272 -8.57 -1.51 7.22
N ALA A 273 -9.05 -2.07 8.32
CA ALA A 273 -10.26 -2.89 8.35
C ALA A 273 -11.20 -2.50 9.51
N ASP A 274 -12.34 -3.20 9.58
CA ASP A 274 -13.39 -3.01 10.59
C ASP A 274 -13.92 -1.57 10.64
N SER A 275 -13.51 -0.77 11.63
CA SER A 275 -13.87 0.64 11.78
C SER A 275 -12.65 1.51 12.09
N ALA A 276 -11.46 1.01 11.74
CA ALA A 276 -10.21 1.70 11.97
C ALA A 276 -10.11 3.00 11.15
N ASP A 277 -9.31 3.94 11.64
CA ASP A 277 -8.93 5.17 10.97
C ASP A 277 -7.41 5.16 10.76
N LEU A 278 -6.97 5.11 9.50
CA LEU A 278 -5.56 5.07 9.13
C LEU A 278 -5.21 6.26 8.24
N THR A 279 -4.25 7.06 8.68
CA THR A 279 -3.56 8.02 7.82
C THR A 279 -2.11 7.58 7.66
N ALA A 280 -1.63 7.37 6.44
CA ALA A 280 -0.28 6.92 6.16
C ALA A 280 0.43 7.83 5.15
N ALA A 281 1.71 8.11 5.40
CA ALA A 281 2.60 8.78 4.46
C ALA A 281 3.74 7.83 4.10
N LEU A 282 3.90 7.55 2.81
CA LEU A 282 4.95 6.71 2.25
C LEU A 282 5.82 7.59 1.35
N ASP A 283 6.98 8.02 1.85
CA ASP A 283 7.82 9.00 1.16
C ASP A 283 9.22 8.45 0.86
N GLY A 284 9.68 8.62 -0.38
CA GLY A 284 11.07 8.33 -0.75
C GLY A 284 11.48 6.86 -0.62
N ASN A 285 10.53 5.92 -0.61
CA ASN A 285 10.87 4.49 -0.53
C ASN A 285 11.28 3.95 -1.90
N SER A 286 12.20 2.99 -1.90
CA SER A 286 12.64 2.28 -3.10
C SER A 286 12.38 0.77 -2.96
N GLN A 287 11.71 0.16 -3.93
CA GLN A 287 11.49 -1.28 -4.03
C GLN A 287 12.13 -1.81 -5.32
N THR A 288 12.98 -2.84 -5.23
CA THR A 288 13.65 -3.42 -6.41
C THR A 288 13.63 -4.95 -6.36
N ASP A 289 13.48 -5.61 -7.51
CA ASP A 289 13.60 -7.06 -7.64
C ASP A 289 12.63 -7.83 -6.71
N ILE A 290 11.40 -7.32 -6.60
CA ILE A 290 10.33 -7.92 -5.80
C ILE A 290 9.82 -9.15 -6.54
N ALA A 291 9.77 -10.29 -5.85
CA ALA A 291 9.45 -11.58 -6.45
C ALA A 291 10.27 -11.87 -7.72
N SER A 292 11.55 -11.53 -7.74
CA SER A 292 12.41 -11.84 -8.88
C SER A 292 12.59 -13.35 -9.08
N PRO A 293 12.34 -13.92 -10.28
CA PRO A 293 12.65 -15.33 -10.54
C PRO A 293 14.13 -15.67 -10.42
N ALA A 294 15.02 -14.66 -10.45
CA ALA A 294 16.46 -14.82 -10.29
C ALA A 294 16.87 -15.17 -8.85
N THR A 295 16.10 -14.71 -7.86
CA THR A 295 16.35 -14.98 -6.44
C THR A 295 15.65 -16.26 -5.96
N SER A 296 14.48 -16.57 -6.53
CA SER A 296 13.77 -17.82 -6.27
C SER A 296 12.87 -18.21 -7.45
N PRO A 297 12.94 -19.45 -7.97
CA PRO A 297 12.04 -19.92 -9.01
C PRO A 297 10.55 -19.90 -8.63
N LEU A 298 10.23 -19.99 -7.33
CA LEU A 298 8.84 -19.91 -6.85
C LEU A 298 8.23 -18.55 -7.12
N ASN A 299 9.07 -17.52 -7.22
CA ASN A 299 8.58 -16.16 -7.40
C ASN A 299 7.89 -15.94 -8.75
N SER A 300 8.07 -16.81 -9.76
CA SER A 300 7.31 -16.70 -11.02
C SER A 300 5.81 -16.98 -10.85
N LEU A 301 5.40 -17.50 -9.69
CA LEU A 301 4.01 -17.78 -9.35
C LEU A 301 3.41 -16.73 -8.42
N ALA A 302 4.22 -15.77 -7.95
CA ALA A 302 3.79 -14.77 -6.99
C ALA A 302 2.86 -13.77 -7.65
N ASP A 303 1.74 -13.50 -7.00
CA ASP A 303 1.10 -12.19 -7.07
C ASP A 303 2.00 -11.23 -6.26
N SER A 304 2.55 -10.19 -6.87
CA SER A 304 3.65 -9.47 -6.23
C SER A 304 3.55 -7.98 -6.41
N GLU A 305 3.58 -7.25 -5.32
CA GLU A 305 3.14 -5.87 -5.29
C GLU A 305 4.23 -5.01 -4.64
N GLY A 306 4.61 -3.91 -5.29
CA GLY A 306 5.50 -2.92 -4.70
C GLY A 306 4.86 -2.24 -3.51
N LEU A 307 3.79 -1.51 -3.77
CA LEU A 307 2.93 -0.93 -2.76
C LEU A 307 1.56 -1.61 -2.82
N PHE A 308 1.08 -2.11 -1.68
CA PHE A 308 -0.24 -2.71 -1.57
C PHE A 308 -1.07 -1.97 -0.53
N ILE A 309 -2.16 -1.34 -0.95
CA ILE A 309 -3.02 -0.50 -0.12
C ILE A 309 -4.42 -1.10 -0.10
N ASN A 310 -4.90 -1.50 1.09
CA ASN A 310 -6.12 -2.28 1.21
C ASN A 310 -7.05 -1.81 2.35
N PRO A 311 -8.02 -0.94 2.05
CA PRO A 311 -9.11 -0.62 2.96
C PRO A 311 -10.26 -1.64 2.85
N LEU A 312 -10.85 -1.99 3.99
CA LEU A 312 -11.88 -3.02 4.15
C LEU A 312 -12.93 -2.61 5.19
N GLY A 313 -14.07 -3.32 5.21
CA GLY A 313 -15.07 -3.20 6.27
C GLY A 313 -15.74 -1.82 6.24
N ARG A 314 -15.58 -1.02 7.29
CA ARG A 314 -16.06 0.38 7.39
C ARG A 314 -14.91 1.32 7.75
N ALA A 315 -13.68 0.93 7.38
CA ALA A 315 -12.49 1.71 7.68
C ALA A 315 -12.50 3.06 6.98
N ARG A 316 -11.78 4.02 7.56
CA ARG A 316 -11.40 5.27 6.89
C ARG A 316 -9.90 5.23 6.65
N MET A 317 -9.48 5.43 5.41
CA MET A 317 -8.08 5.34 5.04
C MET A 317 -7.67 6.53 4.17
N ARG A 318 -6.58 7.20 4.55
CA ARG A 318 -5.91 8.20 3.71
C ARG A 318 -4.46 7.83 3.56
N VAL A 319 -3.99 7.66 2.32
CA VAL A 319 -2.59 7.33 2.04
C VAL A 319 -2.01 8.36 1.09
N THR A 320 -0.88 8.94 1.45
CA THR A 320 -0.07 9.75 0.54
C THR A 320 1.21 8.99 0.22
N VAL A 321 1.49 8.84 -1.07
CA VAL A 321 2.71 8.27 -1.61
C VAL A 321 3.45 9.36 -2.37
N SER A 322 4.71 9.59 -2.05
CA SER A 322 5.55 10.59 -2.72
C SER A 322 6.96 10.08 -2.96
N ASN A 323 7.58 10.50 -4.06
CA ASN A 323 8.98 10.17 -4.36
C ASN A 323 9.28 8.66 -4.36
N ASN A 324 8.28 7.81 -4.59
CA ASN A 324 8.43 6.36 -4.51
C ASN A 324 9.04 5.82 -5.81
N GLN A 325 9.92 4.83 -5.68
CA GLN A 325 10.54 4.17 -6.82
C GLN A 325 10.31 2.67 -6.73
N PHE A 326 9.68 2.10 -7.75
CA PHE A 326 9.53 0.66 -7.90
C PHE A 326 10.19 0.21 -9.19
N ARG A 327 11.02 -0.83 -9.12
CA ARG A 327 11.68 -1.43 -10.29
C ARG A 327 11.71 -2.95 -10.25
N ASN A 328 11.53 -3.58 -11.41
CA ASN A 328 11.70 -5.03 -11.61
C ASN A 328 10.77 -5.88 -10.71
N GLY A 329 9.46 -5.68 -10.85
CA GLY A 329 8.45 -6.58 -10.30
C GLY A 329 8.41 -7.89 -11.08
N GLY A 330 8.84 -8.99 -10.44
CA GLY A 330 8.72 -10.35 -10.96
C GLY A 330 7.29 -10.86 -10.81
N GLY A 331 7.07 -12.12 -10.42
CA GLY A 331 5.70 -12.61 -10.27
C GLY A 331 5.03 -13.11 -11.55
N HIS A 332 3.70 -13.20 -11.49
CA HIS A 332 2.83 -13.63 -12.59
C HIS A 332 1.99 -12.45 -13.13
N PHE A 333 0.79 -12.72 -13.64
CA PHE A 333 -0.06 -11.71 -14.29
C PHE A 333 -0.54 -10.58 -13.37
N SER A 334 -0.55 -10.80 -12.06
CA SER A 334 -1.01 -9.83 -11.05
C SER A 334 0.15 -9.09 -10.36
N ALA A 335 1.36 -9.18 -10.93
CA ALA A 335 2.48 -8.45 -10.36
C ALA A 335 2.45 -6.96 -10.69
N ASN A 336 2.42 -6.11 -9.66
CA ASN A 336 2.14 -4.68 -9.77
C ASN A 336 3.19 -3.81 -9.09
N GLY A 337 3.39 -2.59 -9.60
CA GLY A 337 4.17 -1.57 -8.91
C GLY A 337 3.40 -0.94 -7.75
N LEU A 338 2.11 -0.68 -7.97
CA LEU A 338 1.16 -0.21 -6.98
C LEU A 338 -0.17 -0.93 -7.19
N GLU A 339 -0.72 -1.49 -6.12
CA GLU A 339 -2.09 -1.96 -6.06
C GLU A 339 -2.83 -1.26 -4.92
N TYR A 340 -3.95 -0.61 -5.27
CA TYR A 340 -4.90 -0.05 -4.35
C TYR A 340 -6.22 -0.76 -4.53
N VAL A 341 -6.54 -1.67 -3.60
CA VAL A 341 -7.67 -2.59 -3.76
C VAL A 341 -8.60 -2.56 -2.55
N THR A 342 -9.90 -2.47 -2.80
CA THR A 342 -10.96 -2.62 -1.81
C THR A 342 -11.75 -3.88 -2.12
N THR A 343 -11.66 -4.90 -1.28
CA THR A 343 -12.29 -6.21 -1.57
C THR A 343 -13.69 -6.38 -0.96
N SER A 344 -13.99 -5.71 0.15
CA SER A 344 -15.26 -5.89 0.87
C SER A 344 -15.66 -4.67 1.70
N GLY A 345 -16.96 -4.57 2.01
CA GLY A 345 -17.50 -3.56 2.89
C GLY A 345 -17.68 -2.16 2.26
N THR A 346 -17.90 -1.17 3.12
CA THR A 346 -18.14 0.24 2.79
C THR A 346 -17.02 1.15 3.30
N PRO A 347 -15.72 0.85 3.09
CA PRO A 347 -14.69 1.79 3.50
C PRO A 347 -14.79 3.10 2.72
N ASP A 348 -14.28 4.16 3.32
CA ASP A 348 -14.08 5.46 2.70
C ASP A 348 -12.57 5.72 2.63
N SER A 349 -12.03 5.73 1.42
CA SER A 349 -10.60 5.67 1.20
C SER A 349 -10.13 6.59 0.07
N GLU A 350 -8.97 7.21 0.32
CA GLU A 350 -8.33 8.17 -0.56
C GLU A 350 -6.83 7.89 -0.62
N VAL A 351 -6.31 7.72 -1.83
CA VAL A 351 -4.88 7.54 -2.09
C VAL A 351 -4.42 8.64 -3.04
N THR A 352 -3.36 9.34 -2.66
CA THR A 352 -2.69 10.33 -3.52
C THR A 352 -1.26 9.88 -3.76
N VAL A 353 -0.86 9.83 -5.03
CA VAL A 353 0.49 9.46 -5.46
C VAL A 353 1.09 10.63 -6.24
N THR A 354 2.29 11.05 -5.83
CA THR A 354 2.99 12.19 -6.40
C THR A 354 4.45 11.86 -6.69
N ASP A 355 5.01 12.41 -7.77
CA ASP A 355 6.45 12.36 -8.08
C ASP A 355 7.04 10.94 -7.98
N SER A 356 6.31 9.93 -8.46
CA SER A 356 6.64 8.52 -8.25
C SER A 356 6.83 7.76 -9.56
N ASP A 357 7.71 6.76 -9.55
CA ASP A 357 8.15 5.99 -10.72
C ASP A 357 7.89 4.50 -10.45
N PHE A 358 7.10 3.88 -11.31
CA PHE A 358 6.81 2.45 -11.32
C PHE A 358 7.24 1.89 -12.68
N ASP A 359 8.31 1.12 -12.69
CA ASP A 359 8.95 0.67 -13.92
C ASP A 359 9.19 -0.84 -13.89
N THR A 360 8.83 -1.51 -14.98
CA THR A 360 9.16 -2.91 -15.23
C THR A 360 8.45 -3.84 -14.25
N VAL A 361 7.27 -4.30 -14.65
CA VAL A 361 6.42 -5.25 -13.92
C VAL A 361 6.00 -6.38 -14.86
N THR A 362 5.74 -7.57 -14.33
CA THR A 362 5.22 -8.69 -15.13
C THR A 362 3.71 -8.54 -15.43
N GLY A 363 2.96 -7.90 -14.53
CA GLY A 363 1.52 -7.65 -14.63
C GLY A 363 1.20 -6.21 -15.01
N ASP A 364 0.14 -5.67 -14.41
CA ASP A 364 -0.25 -4.27 -14.57
C ASP A 364 0.72 -3.38 -13.77
N VAL A 365 0.98 -2.15 -14.22
CA VAL A 365 1.91 -1.28 -13.47
C VAL A 365 1.24 -0.70 -12.24
N ILE A 366 0.02 -0.20 -12.41
CA ILE A 366 -0.82 0.36 -11.35
C ILE A 366 -2.22 -0.24 -11.44
N GLU A 367 -2.68 -0.84 -10.35
CA GLU A 367 -4.04 -1.37 -10.19
C GLU A 367 -4.82 -0.56 -9.16
N ASN A 368 -6.01 -0.11 -9.56
CA ASN A 368 -6.92 0.69 -8.76
C ASN A 368 -8.31 0.02 -8.73
N TYR A 369 -8.52 -0.87 -7.77
CA TYR A 369 -9.63 -1.80 -7.77
C TYR A 369 -10.60 -1.57 -6.62
N ASN A 370 -11.76 -1.01 -6.95
CA ASN A 370 -12.90 -1.07 -6.05
C ASN A 370 -13.72 -2.32 -6.36
N LEU A 371 -13.39 -3.45 -5.72
CA LEU A 371 -14.05 -4.75 -5.90
C LEU A 371 -15.23 -4.97 -4.95
N SER A 372 -15.46 -4.06 -4.01
CA SER A 372 -16.53 -4.22 -3.02
C SER A 372 -17.91 -4.12 -3.65
N THR A 373 -18.78 -5.07 -3.30
CA THR A 373 -20.20 -5.04 -3.68
C THR A 373 -21.09 -4.28 -2.67
N ASP A 374 -20.52 -3.80 -1.56
CA ASP A 374 -21.26 -3.23 -0.44
C ASP A 374 -21.35 -1.70 -0.46
N GLY A 375 -20.64 -1.02 -1.36
CA GLY A 375 -20.73 0.44 -1.54
C GLY A 375 -19.55 1.23 -1.00
N ALA A 376 -18.34 0.72 -1.22
CA ALA A 376 -17.11 1.44 -0.89
C ALA A 376 -16.97 2.75 -1.66
N ARG A 377 -16.37 3.75 -1.01
CA ARG A 377 -15.91 5.01 -1.61
C ARG A 377 -14.39 4.95 -1.75
N HIS A 378 -13.93 5.12 -2.97
CA HIS A 378 -12.57 4.81 -3.38
C HIS A 378 -12.09 5.94 -4.30
N SER A 379 -10.99 6.59 -3.96
CA SER A 379 -10.47 7.71 -4.75
C SER A 379 -8.96 7.60 -4.91
N LEU A 380 -8.48 7.61 -6.15
CA LEU A 380 -7.06 7.66 -6.49
C LEU A 380 -6.73 8.95 -7.24
N SER A 381 -5.71 9.66 -6.77
CA SER A 381 -5.11 10.80 -7.47
C SER A 381 -3.66 10.50 -7.81
N LEU A 382 -3.29 10.65 -9.08
CA LEU A 382 -1.93 10.50 -9.61
C LEU A 382 -1.46 11.85 -10.18
N ASP A 383 -0.34 12.37 -9.71
CA ASP A 383 0.27 13.61 -10.24
C ASP A 383 1.77 13.45 -10.40
N HIS A 384 2.33 13.73 -11.58
CA HIS A 384 3.75 13.48 -11.89
C HIS A 384 4.16 12.00 -11.67
N VAL A 385 3.29 11.07 -12.07
CA VAL A 385 3.54 9.63 -11.94
C VAL A 385 4.00 9.05 -13.28
N ARG A 386 4.99 8.16 -13.23
CA ARG A 386 5.46 7.37 -14.38
C ARG A 386 5.12 5.91 -14.15
N ALA A 387 4.40 5.30 -15.08
CA ALA A 387 4.03 3.89 -15.04
C ALA A 387 4.42 3.23 -16.37
N LEU A 388 5.51 2.47 -16.34
CA LEU A 388 6.24 2.08 -17.54
C LEU A 388 6.52 0.57 -17.61
N ASN A 389 6.64 0.08 -18.83
CA ASN A 389 7.26 -1.22 -19.16
C ASN A 389 6.56 -2.42 -18.49
N SER A 390 5.25 -2.58 -18.71
CA SER A 390 4.59 -3.84 -18.36
C SER A 390 4.98 -4.95 -19.35
N VAL A 391 5.38 -6.10 -18.82
CA VAL A 391 5.83 -7.27 -19.57
C VAL A 391 4.94 -8.47 -19.27
N PHE A 392 3.83 -8.59 -19.98
CA PHE A 392 2.91 -9.72 -19.84
C PHE A 392 2.91 -10.61 -21.10
N PRO A 393 3.66 -11.72 -21.14
CA PRO A 393 3.75 -12.60 -22.31
C PRO A 393 2.39 -13.19 -22.74
N GLY A 394 1.44 -13.29 -21.81
CA GLY A 394 0.09 -13.81 -22.04
C GLY A 394 -0.90 -12.80 -22.63
N ALA A 395 -0.54 -11.52 -22.75
CA ALA A 395 -1.47 -10.47 -23.15
C ALA A 395 -2.12 -10.74 -24.52
N ALA A 396 -1.36 -11.30 -25.46
CA ALA A 396 -1.85 -11.63 -26.80
C ALA A 396 -2.78 -12.85 -26.86
N LEU A 397 -2.80 -13.68 -25.80
CA LEU A 397 -3.47 -14.99 -25.77
C LEU A 397 -4.63 -15.07 -24.78
N ASN A 398 -4.80 -14.09 -23.88
CA ASN A 398 -5.66 -14.29 -22.71
C ASN A 398 -6.63 -13.14 -22.42
N PRO A 399 -7.87 -13.19 -22.96
CA PRO A 399 -8.95 -12.34 -22.50
C PRO A 399 -9.53 -12.76 -21.14
N ILE A 400 -9.11 -13.87 -20.52
CA ILE A 400 -9.85 -14.54 -19.43
C ILE A 400 -9.73 -13.83 -18.08
N VAL A 401 -8.66 -13.07 -17.82
CA VAL A 401 -8.54 -12.26 -16.60
C VAL A 401 -8.79 -10.79 -16.98
N PRO A 402 -9.99 -10.26 -16.71
CA PRO A 402 -10.46 -9.05 -17.36
C PRO A 402 -9.81 -7.74 -16.89
N ALA A 403 -8.99 -7.80 -15.85
CA ALA A 403 -8.40 -6.62 -15.22
C ALA A 403 -6.86 -6.64 -15.34
N ASN A 404 -6.20 -7.78 -15.14
CA ASN A 404 -4.75 -7.90 -15.11
C ASN A 404 -4.21 -8.39 -16.47
N LEU A 405 -3.99 -7.46 -17.40
CA LEU A 405 -3.65 -7.74 -18.80
C LEU A 405 -2.27 -7.20 -19.22
N GLY A 406 -1.55 -6.59 -18.29
CA GLY A 406 -0.35 -5.80 -18.54
C GLY A 406 -0.65 -4.35 -18.92
N THR A 407 -1.65 -3.74 -18.29
CA THR A 407 -2.06 -2.34 -18.45
C THR A 407 -1.14 -1.42 -17.64
N CYS A 408 -0.86 -0.18 -18.10
CA CYS A 408 -0.08 0.74 -17.26
C CYS A 408 -0.89 1.21 -16.04
N LEU A 409 -2.15 1.61 -16.25
CA LEU A 409 -3.08 1.96 -15.19
C LEU A 409 -4.45 1.34 -15.47
N VAL A 410 -4.92 0.48 -14.57
CA VAL A 410 -6.28 -0.03 -14.61
C VAL A 410 -7.07 0.51 -13.41
N THR A 411 -8.28 0.99 -13.67
CA THR A 411 -9.23 1.37 -12.63
C THR A 411 -10.54 0.64 -12.83
N THR A 412 -11.00 -0.03 -11.78
CA THR A 412 -12.25 -0.79 -11.80
C THR A 412 -13.20 -0.31 -10.71
N ASN A 413 -14.44 -0.05 -11.08
CA ASN A 413 -15.57 0.06 -10.16
C ASN A 413 -16.46 -1.18 -10.30
N PHE A 414 -16.43 -2.05 -9.31
CA PHE A 414 -17.24 -3.24 -9.23
C PHE A 414 -18.43 -3.04 -8.26
N GLY A 415 -19.53 -3.75 -8.52
CA GLY A 415 -20.68 -3.78 -7.63
C GLY A 415 -21.75 -2.75 -7.99
N ARG A 416 -22.93 -2.88 -7.35
CA ARG A 416 -24.11 -2.04 -7.66
C ARG A 416 -24.14 -0.72 -6.89
N THR A 417 -23.25 -0.53 -5.92
CA THR A 417 -23.28 0.62 -5.00
C THR A 417 -21.90 1.27 -4.80
N GLY A 418 -20.84 0.74 -5.41
CA GLY A 418 -19.49 1.27 -5.31
C GLY A 418 -19.33 2.63 -6.00
N HIS A 419 -18.52 3.50 -5.40
CA HIS A 419 -18.17 4.80 -5.96
C HIS A 419 -16.65 4.90 -6.10
N THR A 420 -16.19 5.02 -7.34
CA THR A 420 -14.77 5.13 -7.66
C THR A 420 -14.50 6.44 -8.39
N HIS A 421 -13.48 7.17 -7.92
CA HIS A 421 -12.97 8.37 -8.54
C HIS A 421 -11.50 8.19 -8.91
N LEU A 422 -11.13 8.65 -10.10
CA LEU A 422 -9.75 8.69 -10.57
C LEU A 422 -9.39 10.10 -11.05
N SER A 423 -8.31 10.67 -10.52
CA SER A 423 -7.70 11.87 -11.09
C SER A 423 -6.28 11.57 -11.53
N VAL A 424 -5.91 11.99 -12.74
CA VAL A 424 -4.57 11.83 -13.31
C VAL A 424 -4.11 13.14 -13.90
N ALA A 425 -2.95 13.63 -13.46
CA ALA A 425 -2.34 14.85 -13.94
C ALA A 425 -0.84 14.66 -14.20
N ASN A 426 -0.29 15.36 -15.21
CA ASN A 426 1.16 15.47 -15.43
C ASN A 426 1.90 14.12 -15.49
N SER A 427 1.24 13.05 -15.91
CA SER A 427 1.74 11.67 -15.77
C SER A 427 2.11 11.05 -17.12
N ASP A 428 2.90 9.98 -17.10
CA ASP A 428 3.37 9.27 -18.29
C ASP A 428 3.15 7.75 -18.15
N PHE A 429 2.45 7.18 -19.13
CA PHE A 429 2.09 5.77 -19.21
C PHE A 429 2.64 5.20 -20.52
N ALA A 430 3.59 4.27 -20.46
CA ALA A 430 4.23 3.79 -21.69
C ALA A 430 4.68 2.33 -21.69
N ASN A 431 4.76 1.75 -22.90
CA ASN A 431 5.31 0.42 -23.16
C ASN A 431 4.56 -0.69 -22.40
N CYS A 432 3.24 -0.68 -22.44
CA CYS A 432 2.41 -1.63 -21.72
C CYS A 432 1.89 -2.75 -22.61
N SER A 433 1.84 -3.96 -22.05
CA SER A 433 1.46 -5.19 -22.75
C SER A 433 -0.03 -5.27 -23.09
N ALA A 434 -0.87 -4.41 -22.49
CA ALA A 434 -2.25 -4.17 -22.88
C ALA A 434 -2.55 -2.69 -23.08
N ASP A 435 -3.44 -2.11 -22.27
CA ASP A 435 -3.88 -0.73 -22.41
C ASP A 435 -2.89 0.24 -21.75
N GLY A 436 -2.91 1.50 -22.18
CA GLY A 436 -2.24 2.56 -21.42
C GLY A 436 -3.02 2.86 -20.15
N ILE A 437 -4.28 3.26 -20.33
CA ILE A 437 -5.23 3.49 -19.24
C ILE A 437 -6.51 2.69 -19.51
N GLY A 438 -6.86 1.76 -18.62
CA GLY A 438 -8.10 0.98 -18.64
C GLY A 438 -9.06 1.45 -17.55
N LEU A 439 -10.30 1.77 -17.92
CA LEU A 439 -11.37 2.22 -17.01
C LEU A 439 -12.56 1.29 -17.16
N ILE A 440 -12.90 0.54 -16.11
CA ILE A 440 -13.91 -0.53 -16.16
C ILE A 440 -14.99 -0.26 -15.11
N ALA A 441 -16.20 0.02 -15.57
CA ALA A 441 -17.40 -0.01 -14.73
C ALA A 441 -18.12 -1.34 -14.93
N PHE A 442 -18.09 -2.20 -13.91
CA PHE A 442 -18.81 -3.47 -13.92
C PHE A 442 -19.89 -3.50 -12.84
N THR A 443 -21.15 -3.53 -13.30
CA THR A 443 -22.31 -3.63 -12.42
C THR A 443 -22.94 -5.03 -12.58
N PRO A 444 -22.83 -5.92 -11.58
CA PRO A 444 -23.43 -7.26 -11.64
C PRO A 444 -24.96 -7.19 -11.68
N GLN A 445 -25.61 -8.28 -12.11
CA GLN A 445 -27.08 -8.36 -12.15
C GLN A 445 -27.70 -8.17 -10.76
N GLY A 446 -28.83 -7.45 -10.69
CA GLY A 446 -29.56 -7.26 -9.44
C GLY A 446 -30.92 -6.60 -9.65
N SER A 447 -31.85 -6.84 -8.73
CA SER A 447 -33.22 -6.30 -8.80
C SER A 447 -33.32 -4.83 -8.40
N GLU A 448 -32.46 -4.39 -7.49
CA GLU A 448 -32.45 -3.01 -7.00
C GLU A 448 -31.74 -2.09 -7.99
N PRO A 449 -32.22 -0.85 -8.20
CA PRO A 449 -31.50 0.14 -9.00
C PRO A 449 -30.05 0.30 -8.54
N SER A 450 -29.13 0.34 -9.49
CA SER A 450 -27.72 0.61 -9.20
C SER A 450 -27.52 2.07 -8.78
N THR A 451 -26.59 2.30 -7.87
CA THR A 451 -26.01 3.62 -7.55
C THR A 451 -24.52 3.67 -7.90
N ALA A 452 -24.00 2.65 -8.59
CA ALA A 452 -22.59 2.53 -8.94
C ALA A 452 -22.12 3.72 -9.77
N ALA A 453 -20.98 4.31 -9.39
CA ALA A 453 -20.40 5.45 -10.08
C ALA A 453 -18.91 5.24 -10.35
N LEU A 454 -18.51 5.39 -11.61
CA LEU A 454 -17.11 5.55 -12.00
C LEU A 454 -16.96 6.96 -12.58
N THR A 455 -16.13 7.77 -11.93
CA THR A 455 -15.80 9.12 -12.40
C THR A 455 -14.31 9.30 -12.62
N PHE A 456 -13.92 10.08 -13.61
CA PHE A 456 -12.50 10.32 -13.88
C PHE A 456 -12.19 11.71 -14.44
N ASP A 457 -11.00 12.22 -14.15
CA ASP A 457 -10.40 13.41 -14.78
C ASP A 457 -8.94 13.12 -15.14
N ILE A 458 -8.62 13.12 -16.44
CA ILE A 458 -7.28 12.85 -16.95
C ILE A 458 -6.79 14.07 -17.71
N ARG A 459 -5.69 14.67 -17.25
CA ARG A 459 -5.15 15.86 -17.88
C ARG A 459 -3.64 15.91 -17.95
N ASP A 460 -3.13 16.68 -18.90
CA ASP A 460 -1.69 16.98 -19.00
C ASP A 460 -0.83 15.70 -19.02
N THR A 461 -1.35 14.63 -19.64
CA THR A 461 -0.81 13.26 -19.51
C THR A 461 -0.31 12.73 -20.86
N SER A 462 0.68 11.83 -20.83
CA SER A 462 1.19 11.11 -21.99
C SER A 462 0.85 9.63 -21.88
N VAL A 463 0.36 9.05 -22.97
CA VAL A 463 0.10 7.62 -23.12
C VAL A 463 0.74 7.16 -24.43
N SER A 464 1.69 6.22 -24.37
CA SER A 464 2.45 5.81 -25.56
C SER A 464 2.79 4.33 -25.65
N SER A 465 2.96 3.83 -26.88
CA SER A 465 3.52 2.49 -27.15
C SER A 465 2.77 1.34 -26.46
N THR A 466 1.44 1.32 -26.54
CA THR A 466 0.61 0.29 -25.89
C THR A 466 0.25 -0.83 -26.88
N ALA A 467 0.30 -2.08 -26.43
CA ALA A 467 0.04 -3.24 -27.28
C ALA A 467 -1.46 -3.48 -27.57
N ALA A 468 -2.36 -2.89 -26.78
CA ALA A 468 -3.80 -2.86 -27.05
C ALA A 468 -4.27 -1.44 -27.35
N ASN A 469 -4.91 -0.74 -26.41
CA ASN A 469 -5.46 0.60 -26.61
C ASN A 469 -4.65 1.66 -25.88
N GLY A 470 -4.75 2.91 -26.30
CA GLY A 470 -4.24 4.03 -25.52
C GLY A 470 -5.08 4.22 -24.26
N ILE A 471 -6.35 4.59 -24.45
CA ILE A 471 -7.35 4.70 -23.39
C ILE A 471 -8.54 3.79 -23.71
N ASN A 472 -8.93 2.93 -22.78
CA ASN A 472 -10.04 2.00 -22.92
C ASN A 472 -11.07 2.21 -21.80
N ILE A 473 -12.28 2.61 -22.16
CA ILE A 473 -13.41 2.84 -21.24
C ILE A 473 -14.48 1.79 -21.53
N ALA A 474 -14.76 0.96 -20.53
CA ALA A 474 -15.72 -0.14 -20.65
C ALA A 474 -16.80 -0.07 -19.57
N ASN A 475 -18.05 -0.16 -19.99
CA ASN A 475 -19.20 -0.41 -19.13
C ASN A 475 -19.76 -1.81 -19.40
N VAL A 476 -20.04 -2.55 -18.34
CA VAL A 476 -20.79 -3.81 -18.39
C VAL A 476 -21.86 -3.78 -17.31
N GLY A 477 -23.13 -3.80 -17.71
CA GLY A 477 -24.26 -3.77 -16.79
C GLY A 477 -24.85 -2.38 -16.50
N ASP A 478 -25.70 -2.35 -15.48
CA ASP A 478 -26.56 -1.21 -15.14
C ASP A 478 -25.86 -0.12 -14.32
N THR A 479 -24.79 0.50 -14.82
CA THR A 479 -24.06 1.53 -14.07
C THR A 479 -24.88 2.82 -13.93
N ALA A 480 -24.91 3.43 -12.74
CA ALA A 480 -25.69 4.65 -12.54
C ALA A 480 -25.02 5.87 -13.16
N VAL A 481 -23.71 6.03 -12.94
CA VAL A 481 -22.92 7.16 -13.42
C VAL A 481 -21.60 6.65 -14.02
N LEU A 482 -21.34 7.01 -15.27
CA LEU A 482 -20.05 6.87 -15.92
C LEU A 482 -19.69 8.18 -16.60
N GLU A 483 -18.89 9.00 -15.92
CA GLU A 483 -18.61 10.37 -16.33
C GLU A 483 -17.12 10.71 -16.22
N GLY A 484 -16.56 11.37 -17.22
CA GLY A 484 -15.21 11.88 -17.07
C GLY A 484 -14.67 12.66 -18.24
N SER A 485 -13.62 13.44 -17.94
CA SER A 485 -12.95 14.31 -18.89
C SER A 485 -11.53 13.84 -19.20
N VAL A 486 -11.13 14.04 -20.46
CA VAL A 486 -9.73 13.92 -20.89
C VAL A 486 -9.32 15.19 -21.61
N ALA A 487 -8.32 15.89 -21.10
CA ALA A 487 -7.89 17.16 -21.67
C ALA A 487 -6.38 17.31 -21.69
N ARG A 488 -5.83 17.93 -22.75
CA ARG A 488 -4.38 18.13 -22.88
C ARG A 488 -3.57 16.83 -22.73
N THR A 489 -4.10 15.71 -23.23
CA THR A 489 -3.47 14.39 -23.15
C THR A 489 -2.96 13.94 -24.52
N THR A 490 -1.77 13.36 -24.57
CA THR A 490 -1.19 12.78 -25.79
C THR A 490 -1.40 11.28 -25.76
N VAL A 491 -1.97 10.73 -26.82
CA VAL A 491 -2.13 9.28 -27.00
C VAL A 491 -1.52 8.89 -28.34
N ALA A 492 -0.50 8.04 -28.31
CA ALA A 492 0.27 7.66 -29.48
C ALA A 492 0.70 6.19 -29.45
N GLY A 493 0.94 5.61 -30.62
CA GLY A 493 1.58 4.28 -30.71
C GLY A 493 0.76 3.11 -30.14
N ALA A 494 -0.55 3.25 -29.96
CA ALA A 494 -1.44 2.13 -29.61
C ALA A 494 -1.67 1.22 -30.83
N GLN A 495 -1.56 -0.11 -30.64
CA GLN A 495 -1.68 -1.07 -31.75
C GLN A 495 -3.12 -1.31 -32.22
N GLN A 496 -4.12 -1.23 -31.32
CA GLN A 496 -5.54 -1.46 -31.66
C GLN A 496 -6.30 -0.14 -31.87
N ALA A 497 -6.49 0.64 -30.81
CA ALA A 497 -7.15 1.93 -30.87
C ALA A 497 -6.50 2.99 -29.97
N LEU A 498 -6.45 4.25 -30.38
CA LEU A 498 -6.00 5.31 -29.48
C LEU A 498 -7.02 5.51 -28.36
N VAL A 499 -8.31 5.53 -28.70
CA VAL A 499 -9.40 5.58 -27.73
C VAL A 499 -10.43 4.50 -28.05
N ARG A 500 -10.82 3.72 -27.05
CA ARG A 500 -11.90 2.74 -27.12
C ARG A 500 -12.93 3.04 -26.03
N VAL A 501 -14.21 3.14 -26.42
CA VAL A 501 -15.34 3.34 -25.52
C VAL A 501 -16.38 2.28 -25.84
N SER A 502 -16.80 1.50 -24.84
CA SER A 502 -17.81 0.46 -25.07
C SER A 502 -18.76 0.26 -23.88
N SER A 503 -20.05 0.11 -24.16
CA SER A 503 -21.05 -0.34 -23.18
C SER A 503 -21.75 -1.61 -23.67
N ARG A 504 -21.96 -2.56 -22.75
CA ARG A 504 -22.61 -3.85 -23.02
C ARG A 504 -23.51 -4.29 -21.87
N ASP A 505 -24.51 -5.08 -22.21
CA ASP A 505 -25.35 -5.87 -21.30
C ASP A 505 -25.97 -5.10 -20.12
N GLY A 506 -26.45 -3.88 -20.36
CA GLY A 506 -27.13 -3.06 -19.37
C GLY A 506 -27.37 -1.63 -19.86
N THR A 507 -27.91 -0.81 -18.97
CA THR A 507 -28.16 0.62 -19.24
C THR A 507 -27.30 1.50 -18.35
N ILE A 508 -26.89 2.67 -18.88
CA ILE A 508 -26.19 3.66 -18.07
C ILE A 508 -27.18 4.77 -17.71
N GLY A 509 -27.32 5.09 -16.43
CA GLY A 509 -28.22 6.15 -15.96
C GLY A 509 -27.81 7.53 -16.47
N SER A 510 -26.54 7.90 -16.23
CA SER A 510 -25.88 9.09 -16.78
C SER A 510 -24.53 8.71 -17.37
N ALA A 511 -24.31 9.03 -18.64
CA ALA A 511 -23.07 8.77 -19.35
C ALA A 511 -22.58 10.06 -20.02
N ALA A 512 -21.39 10.55 -19.61
CA ALA A 512 -20.76 11.71 -20.24
C ALA A 512 -19.25 11.48 -20.36
N ILE A 513 -18.78 11.17 -21.57
CA ILE A 513 -17.35 10.99 -21.86
C ILE A 513 -16.89 12.18 -22.70
N ASP A 514 -16.06 13.05 -22.10
CA ASP A 514 -15.71 14.35 -22.66
C ASP A 514 -14.20 14.47 -22.91
N PHE A 515 -13.81 14.26 -24.16
CA PHE A 515 -12.47 14.54 -24.66
C PHE A 515 -12.37 15.93 -25.30
N GLY A 516 -13.37 16.80 -25.15
CA GLY A 516 -13.42 18.15 -25.68
C GLY A 516 -14.80 18.57 -26.20
N GLY A 517 -15.23 19.79 -25.82
CA GLY A 517 -16.47 20.42 -26.29
C GLY A 517 -17.76 19.78 -25.78
N GLY A 518 -17.67 18.81 -24.86
CA GLY A 518 -18.81 18.11 -24.30
C GLY A 518 -19.50 18.83 -23.14
N SER A 519 -20.49 18.14 -22.56
CA SER A 519 -21.32 18.66 -21.46
C SER A 519 -20.57 18.81 -20.13
N LEU A 520 -19.38 18.23 -20.00
CA LEU A 520 -18.54 18.37 -18.81
C LEU A 520 -17.62 19.60 -18.91
N GLY A 521 -17.61 20.30 -20.04
CA GLY A 521 -16.75 21.46 -20.28
C GLY A 521 -15.29 21.09 -20.51
N GLY A 522 -15.02 19.87 -21.00
CA GLY A 522 -13.69 19.40 -21.33
C GLY A 522 -13.01 20.33 -22.32
N ALA A 523 -11.79 20.75 -22.01
CA ALA A 523 -11.06 21.72 -22.84
C ALA A 523 -10.53 21.15 -24.17
N GLY A 524 -10.62 19.82 -24.36
CA GLY A 524 -10.00 19.13 -25.49
C GLY A 524 -8.49 19.32 -25.49
N MET A 525 -7.94 19.77 -26.61
CA MET A 525 -6.50 19.91 -26.83
C MET A 525 -5.73 18.58 -26.65
N ASN A 526 -6.41 17.47 -26.88
CA ASN A 526 -5.78 16.16 -26.92
C ASN A 526 -5.06 15.96 -28.24
N CYS A 527 -4.10 15.05 -28.21
CA CYS A 527 -3.22 14.77 -29.31
C CYS A 527 -3.26 13.30 -29.66
N PHE A 528 -3.90 12.97 -30.77
CA PHE A 528 -4.07 11.62 -31.28
C PHE A 528 -3.15 11.42 -32.48
N ALA A 529 -1.90 11.03 -32.21
CA ALA A 529 -0.88 10.83 -33.23
C ALA A 529 -1.07 9.49 -33.96
N ALA A 530 -0.48 9.36 -35.16
CA ALA A 530 -0.72 8.23 -36.07
C ALA A 530 -0.36 6.85 -35.46
N GLY A 531 -1.32 5.92 -35.51
CA GLY A 531 -1.23 4.52 -35.06
C GLY A 531 -2.64 3.94 -34.86
N GLY A 532 -2.88 2.67 -35.21
CA GLY A 532 -4.15 1.96 -35.00
C GLY A 532 -5.41 2.60 -35.64
N SER A 533 -6.58 2.15 -35.20
CA SER A 533 -7.84 2.88 -35.40
C SER A 533 -7.88 4.09 -34.44
N GLN A 534 -8.24 5.28 -34.90
CA GLN A 534 -8.11 6.47 -34.04
C GLN A 534 -9.08 6.42 -32.85
N VAL A 535 -10.34 6.07 -33.09
CA VAL A 535 -11.36 5.95 -32.05
C VAL A 535 -12.23 4.74 -32.38
N THR A 536 -12.67 4.00 -31.37
CA THR A 536 -13.71 2.97 -31.48
C THR A 536 -14.77 3.19 -30.41
N VAL A 537 -16.00 3.46 -30.83
CA VAL A 537 -17.15 3.68 -29.93
C VAL A 537 -18.25 2.65 -30.18
N SER A 538 -18.80 2.07 -29.10
CA SER A 538 -19.92 1.13 -29.16
C SER A 538 -20.85 1.28 -27.95
N GLY A 539 -22.14 1.53 -28.16
CA GLY A 539 -23.14 1.56 -27.06
C GLY A 539 -23.06 2.77 -26.13
N MET A 540 -22.23 3.77 -26.44
CA MET A 540 -22.14 5.07 -25.77
C MET A 540 -21.80 6.16 -26.79
N SER A 541 -21.90 7.42 -26.39
CA SER A 541 -21.44 8.58 -27.16
C SER A 541 -20.18 9.17 -26.54
N LEU A 542 -19.34 9.76 -27.40
CA LEU A 542 -18.09 10.40 -27.02
C LEU A 542 -18.05 11.82 -27.59
N ALA A 543 -17.87 12.84 -26.75
CA ALA A 543 -17.53 14.19 -27.21
C ALA A 543 -16.01 14.26 -27.40
N ALA A 544 -15.54 14.66 -28.57
CA ALA A 544 -14.12 14.69 -28.92
C ALA A 544 -13.79 15.90 -29.81
N GLN A 545 -14.45 17.02 -29.57
CA GLN A 545 -14.19 18.26 -30.29
C GLN A 545 -12.86 18.88 -29.85
N ASP A 546 -12.35 19.85 -30.61
CA ASP A 546 -11.17 20.65 -30.25
C ASP A 546 -9.90 19.81 -30.00
N ASN A 547 -9.75 18.70 -30.73
CA ASN A 547 -8.61 17.80 -30.64
C ASN A 547 -7.77 17.79 -31.92
N TRP A 548 -6.48 17.46 -31.78
CA TRP A 548 -5.57 17.22 -32.89
C TRP A 548 -5.54 15.74 -33.26
N TRP A 549 -5.88 15.44 -34.51
CA TRP A 549 -6.03 14.07 -35.02
C TRP A 549 -4.85 13.63 -35.89
N GLY A 550 -3.69 14.26 -35.69
CA GLY A 550 -2.52 14.11 -36.58
C GLY A 550 -2.62 14.92 -37.87
N ARG A 551 -3.76 15.56 -38.14
CA ARG A 551 -4.01 16.40 -39.32
C ARG A 551 -5.17 17.38 -39.12
N PRO A 552 -5.22 18.50 -39.87
CA PRO A 552 -6.24 19.55 -39.69
C PRO A 552 -7.65 19.13 -40.06
N GLU A 553 -7.82 18.13 -40.94
CA GLU A 553 -9.13 17.69 -41.42
C GLU A 553 -9.90 16.82 -40.40
N GLY A 554 -9.29 16.53 -39.24
CA GLY A 554 -9.86 15.63 -38.24
C GLY A 554 -9.59 14.15 -38.54
N PRO A 555 -10.33 13.22 -37.91
CA PRO A 555 -10.02 11.79 -38.01
C PRO A 555 -10.24 11.21 -39.42
N ASN A 556 -9.57 10.10 -39.74
CA ASN A 556 -9.66 9.40 -41.03
C ASN A 556 -11.05 8.89 -41.38
N ARG A 557 -11.84 8.55 -40.36
CA ARG A 557 -13.24 8.18 -40.50
C ARG A 557 -14.00 8.80 -39.34
N PRO A 558 -14.95 9.71 -39.58
CA PRO A 558 -15.88 10.09 -38.54
C PRO A 558 -16.65 8.83 -38.13
N GLN A 559 -16.57 8.45 -36.86
CA GLN A 559 -17.50 7.49 -36.29
C GLN A 559 -18.74 8.26 -35.87
N GLU A 560 -19.92 7.84 -36.32
CA GLU A 560 -21.18 8.55 -36.05
C GLU A 560 -21.45 8.77 -34.53
N ALA A 561 -20.85 7.94 -33.68
CA ALA A 561 -20.96 8.02 -32.22
C ALA A 561 -19.86 8.84 -31.52
N ALA A 562 -18.86 9.34 -32.25
CA ALA A 562 -17.82 10.23 -31.75
C ALA A 562 -17.97 11.61 -32.40
N ASP A 563 -18.33 12.61 -31.60
CA ASP A 563 -18.40 14.00 -32.06
C ASP A 563 -16.99 14.60 -32.13
N ALA A 564 -16.34 14.39 -33.27
CA ALA A 564 -15.02 14.95 -33.58
C ALA A 564 -15.11 16.29 -34.32
N GLY A 565 -16.17 17.07 -34.10
CA GLY A 565 -16.32 18.42 -34.64
C GLY A 565 -15.16 19.35 -34.26
N HIS A 566 -14.96 20.42 -35.02
CA HIS A 566 -13.94 21.44 -34.73
C HIS A 566 -12.51 20.86 -34.50
N PRO A 567 -11.96 20.05 -35.42
CA PRO A 567 -10.59 19.57 -35.28
C PRO A 567 -9.61 20.75 -35.23
N LEU A 568 -8.56 20.63 -34.44
CA LEU A 568 -7.53 21.65 -34.36
C LEU A 568 -6.79 21.78 -35.69
N ALA A 569 -6.51 23.01 -36.12
CA ALA A 569 -5.79 23.27 -37.37
C ALA A 569 -4.29 22.94 -37.29
N ALA A 570 -3.75 22.81 -36.08
CA ALA A 570 -2.38 22.43 -35.79
C ALA A 570 -2.29 21.72 -34.45
N ALA A 571 -1.19 21.01 -34.22
CA ALA A 571 -0.86 20.43 -32.93
C ALA A 571 -0.89 21.49 -31.80
N PRO A 572 -1.58 21.23 -30.66
CA PRO A 572 -1.72 22.21 -29.57
C PRO A 572 -0.45 22.36 -28.71
N ARG A 573 0.51 21.43 -28.79
CA ARG A 573 1.77 21.46 -28.03
C ARG A 573 2.87 20.66 -28.75
N ALA A 574 4.13 20.88 -28.37
CA ALA A 574 5.26 20.06 -28.82
C ALA A 574 5.16 18.64 -28.25
N GLY A 575 5.51 17.62 -29.03
CA GLY A 575 5.33 16.21 -28.62
C GLY A 575 3.95 15.65 -28.96
N CYS A 576 3.08 16.48 -29.53
CA CYS A 576 2.36 16.10 -30.74
C CYS A 576 3.32 16.04 -31.94
#